data_AF-A0A962AVA4-F1
#
_entry.id   AF-A0A962AVA4-F1
#
_cell.length_a   1.000
_cell.length_b   1.000
_cell.length_c   1.000
_cell.angle_alpha   90.00
_cell.angle_beta   90.00
_cell.angle_gamma   90.00
#
_symmetry.space_group_name_H-M   'P 1'
#
loop_
_entity.id
_entity.type
_entity.pdbx_description
1 polymer ?
#
loop_
_entity_poly.entity_id
_entity_poly.type
_entity_poly.pdbx_seq_one_letter_code
_entity_poly.pdbx_strand_id
1 'polypeptide(L)' 'MGEPAVDAEGYLIDPDDWSEAWATRVATALGIDLGKEHWSAIRFMRAFRDEHQVSPDVRFVMRHL' A
#
# COMPACT_ATOMS: atom_id res chain seq x y z
N MET A 1 3.94 -6.96 19.21
CA MET A 1 3.97 -5.99 18.09
C MET A 1 2.51 -5.66 17.81
N GLY A 2 2.10 -4.41 18.03
CA GLY A 2 0.70 -4.00 17.95
C GLY A 2 0.19 -4.00 16.51
N GLU A 3 -1.13 -4.10 16.35
CA GLU A 3 -1.80 -3.82 15.08
C GLU A 3 -1.55 -2.36 14.70
N PRO A 4 -1.19 -2.03 13.45
CA PRO A 4 -1.04 -0.64 13.05
C PRO A 4 -2.38 0.09 13.17
N ALA A 5 -2.34 1.37 13.53
CA ALA A 5 -3.54 2.16 13.73
C ALA A 5 -4.18 2.47 12.36
N VAL A 6 -5.46 2.16 12.21
CA VAL A 6 -6.24 2.42 11.00
C VAL A 6 -7.40 3.37 11.29
N ASP A 7 -7.82 4.12 10.28
CA ASP A 7 -9.01 4.96 10.35
C ASP A 7 -10.31 4.13 10.20
N ALA A 8 -11.46 4.82 10.18
CA ALA A 8 -12.77 4.18 10.07
C ALA A 8 -12.99 3.47 8.72
N GLU A 9 -12.20 3.78 7.69
CA GLU A 9 -12.28 3.19 6.36
C GLU A 9 -11.26 2.04 6.18
N GLY A 10 -10.37 1.84 7.16
CA GLY A 10 -9.36 0.78 7.14
C GLY A 10 -8.02 1.20 6.53
N TYR A 11 -7.79 2.49 6.31
CA TYR A 11 -6.50 3.02 5.88
C TYR A 11 -5.57 3.24 7.06
N LEU A 12 -4.26 3.05 6.85
CA LEU A 12 -3.25 3.34 7.86
C LEU A 12 -3.25 4.83 8.21
N ILE A 13 -3.33 5.14 9.51
CA ILE A 13 -3.20 6.51 10.02
C ILE A 13 -1.77 7.00 9.80
N ASP A 14 -0.79 6.15 10.12
CA ASP A 14 0.61 6.37 9.81
C ASP A 14 1.02 5.47 8.63
N PRO A 15 1.33 6.02 7.45
CA PRO A 15 1.77 5.20 6.33
C PRO A 15 3.10 4.47 6.58
N ASP A 16 3.89 4.90 7.56
CA ASP A 16 5.18 4.30 7.93
C ASP A 16 4.98 3.04 8.79
N ASP A 17 3.80 2.85 9.38
CA ASP A 17 3.38 1.61 10.08
C ASP A 17 3.09 0.44 9.12
N TRP A 18 3.14 0.69 7.81
CA TRP A 18 2.90 -0.34 6.81
C TRP A 18 3.98 -1.42 6.82
N SER A 19 3.53 -2.66 6.61
CA SER A 19 4.40 -3.79 6.36
C SER A 19 3.78 -4.71 5.30
N GLU A 20 4.60 -5.58 4.71
CA GLU A 20 4.11 -6.61 3.79
C GLU A 20 3.07 -7.51 4.47
N ALA A 21 3.27 -7.82 5.75
CA ALA A 21 2.32 -8.61 6.54
C ALA A 21 0.95 -7.91 6.67
N TRP A 22 0.94 -6.58 6.90
CA TRP A 22 -0.31 -5.81 6.90
C TRP A 22 -0.99 -5.84 5.53
N ALA A 23 -0.22 -5.60 4.45
CA ALA A 23 -0.77 -5.60 3.09
C ALA A 23 -1.41 -6.95 2.73
N THR A 24 -0.74 -8.06 3.06
CA THR A 24 -1.28 -9.41 2.87
C THR A 24 -2.56 -9.64 3.68
N ARG A 25 -2.61 -9.20 4.95
CA ARG A 25 -3.81 -9.32 5.78
C ARG A 25 -5.00 -8.56 5.19
N VAL A 26 -4.79 -7.32 4.77
CA VAL A 26 -5.83 -6.49 4.13
C VAL A 26 -6.29 -7.11 2.82
N ALA A 27 -5.36 -7.54 1.96
CA ALA A 27 -5.71 -8.19 0.70
C ALA A 27 -6.50 -9.49 0.93
N THR A 28 -6.11 -10.31 1.91
CA THR A 28 -6.84 -11.52 2.29
C THR A 28 -8.27 -11.20 2.76
N ALA A 29 -8.44 -10.15 3.57
CA ALA A 29 -9.76 -9.71 4.02
C ALA A 29 -10.65 -9.21 2.86
N LEU A 30 -10.04 -8.70 1.79
CA LEU A 30 -10.72 -8.28 0.56
C LEU A 30 -10.89 -9.43 -0.45
N GLY A 31 -10.40 -10.63 -0.16
CA GLY A 31 -10.42 -11.76 -1.10
C GLY A 31 -9.47 -11.59 -2.29
N ILE A 32 -8.43 -10.78 -2.15
CA ILE A 32 -7.43 -10.47 -3.16
C ILE A 32 -6.15 -11.25 -2.87
N ASP A 33 -5.63 -11.95 -3.88
CA ASP A 33 -4.31 -12.57 -3.82
C ASP A 33 -3.23 -11.61 -4.34
N LEU A 34 -2.26 -11.26 -3.48
CA LEU A 34 -1.17 -10.35 -3.85
C LEU A 34 -0.11 -11.08 -4.66
N GLY A 35 -0.38 -11.21 -5.97
CA GLY A 35 0.61 -11.61 -6.97
C GLY A 35 1.73 -10.56 -7.18
N LYS A 36 2.71 -10.92 -8.02
CA LYS A 36 3.89 -10.09 -8.30
C LYS A 36 3.55 -8.68 -8.80
N GLU A 37 2.58 -8.57 -9.71
CA GLU A 37 2.15 -7.28 -10.26
C GLU A 37 1.56 -6.36 -9.19
N HIS A 38 0.77 -6.90 -8.25
CA HIS A 38 0.23 -6.14 -7.13
C HIS A 38 1.34 -5.60 -6.24
N TRP A 39 2.35 -6.43 -5.94
CA TRP A 39 3.51 -6.00 -5.15
C TRP A 39 4.36 -4.94 -5.87
N SER A 40 4.55 -5.06 -7.19
CA SER A 40 5.24 -4.04 -7.99
C SER A 40 4.53 -2.70 -7.88
N ALA A 41 3.20 -2.67 -8.03
CA ALA A 41 2.40 -1.45 -7.90
C ALA A 41 2.47 -0.85 -6.48
N ILE A 42 2.27 -1.66 -5.44
CA ILE A 42 2.30 -1.20 -4.04
C ILE A 42 3.67 -0.62 -3.70
N ARG A 43 4.76 -1.34 -4.04
CA ARG A 43 6.13 -0.88 -3.78
C ARG A 43 6.47 0.37 -4.57
N PHE A 44 6.02 0.48 -5.82
CA PHE A 44 6.19 1.69 -6.63
C PHE A 44 5.52 2.90 -5.98
N MET A 45 4.26 2.77 -5.56
CA MET A 45 3.53 3.86 -4.89
C MET A 45 4.20 4.29 -3.59
N ARG A 46 4.73 3.33 -2.82
CA ARG A 46 5.47 3.62 -1.58
C ARG A 46 6.80 4.30 -1.84
N ALA A 47 7.60 3.80 -2.78
CA ALA A 47 8.87 4.42 -3.15
C ALA A 47 8.66 5.86 -3.65
N PHE A 48 7.62 6.09 -4.46
CA PHE A 48 7.26 7.42 -4.93
C PHE A 48 6.84 8.34 -3.79
N ARG A 49 6.05 7.84 -2.82
CA ARG A 49 5.70 8.61 -1.62
C ARG A 49 6.94 8.94 -0.80
N ASP A 50 7.85 7.99 -0.59
CA ASP A 50 9.05 8.23 0.22
C ASP A 50 9.94 9.30 -0.43
N GLU A 51 10.06 9.29 -1.76
CA GLU A 51 10.85 10.26 -2.52
C GLU A 51 10.18 11.65 -2.63
N HIS A 52 8.87 11.71 -2.88
CA HIS A 52 8.17 12.96 -3.19
C HIS A 52 7.28 13.49 -2.07
N GLN A 53 7.09 12.73 -0.98
CA GLN A 53 6.17 13.02 0.13
C GLN A 53 4.71 13.24 -0.32
N VAL A 54 4.37 12.74 -1.52
CA VAL A 54 3.03 12.81 -2.10
C VAL A 54 2.65 11.46 -2.71
N SER A 55 1.36 11.12 -2.64
CA SER A 55 0.83 9.93 -3.31
C SER A 55 0.79 10.16 -4.83
N PRO A 56 1.30 9.23 -5.65
CA PRO A 56 1.24 9.37 -7.11
C PRO A 56 -0.21 9.28 -7.62
N ASP A 57 -0.52 10.04 -8.67
CA ASP A 57 -1.80 9.92 -9.36
C ASP A 57 -1.94 8.54 -10.03
N VAL A 58 -3.15 7.98 -10.05
CA VAL A 58 -3.40 6.64 -10.63
C VAL A 58 -2.94 6.54 -12.09
N ARG A 59 -3.05 7.62 -12.88
CA ARG A 59 -2.61 7.67 -14.28
C ARG A 59 -1.09 7.72 -14.40
N PHE A 60 -0.40 8.22 -13.38
CA PHE A 60 1.06 8.20 -13.30
C PHE A 60 1.55 6.79 -12.97
N VAL A 61 0.89 6.11 -12.02
CA VAL A 61 1.19 4.72 -11.66
C VAL A 61 0.98 3.78 -12.85
N MET A 62 -0.17 3.88 -13.55
CA MET A 62 -0.46 3.05 -14.73
C MET A 62 0.49 3.27 -15.92
N ARG A 63 1.26 4.36 -15.94
CA ARG A 63 2.25 4.63 -17.00
C ARG A 63 3.63 4.02 -16.68
N HIS A 64 3.89 3.74 -15.40
CA HIS A 64 5.17 3.24 -14.90
C HIS A 64 5.18 1.72 -14.63
N LEU A 65 4.00 1.10 -14.62
CA LEU A 65 3.80 -0.35 -14.58
C LEU A 65 3.49 -0.85 -15.98
#